data_AF-A0A7Y5DEL2-F1
#
_entry.id   AF-A0A7Y5DEL2-F1
#
_cell.length_a   1.000
_cell.length_b   1.000
_cell.length_c   1.000
_cell.angle_alpha   90.00
_cell.angle_beta   90.00
_cell.angle_gamma   90.00
#
_symmetry.space_group_name_H-M   'P 1'
#
loop_
_entity.id
_entity.type
_entity.pdbx_description
1 polymer ?
#
loop_
_entity_poly.entity_id
_entity_poly.type
_entity_poly.pdbx_seq_one_letter_code
_entity_poly.pdbx_strand_id
1 'polypeptide(L)'
;GKLRSPQFGFLGEHWQKIYGDGCGKLEHSSLKVIGKQANFRSVPIIVDCLNRMRPELPQFVVDPSAQGSVQIFHTNNWTGVRQTGQHWGGDLPDRVAGTALEGLIERLTRDGWEFSPKKTKMLMLTHRVLATKQGYSSLPNVFAFNQSFTNKEHPHIAFFADVLEPACEAYLARKYGEMFLALGSNVPAIRCQADKAKWSVAMERLVELRNNGTVGDVLDYLKQVGRPRLPEAVERRERELEQYDRGDGQEVPQGLTELEKLRIVSYREIIALSRYLSGHSPFETKHGVKGAEFENVLVIVGRGWNQYNFNEMLELAGDVIHVPANKKAMFERNRNLFYVACSRPKKRLALLFTQKLSNAAIQTVNNWFGSDAIEALEL
;
A
#
# COMPACT_ATOMS: atom_id res chain seq x y z
N GLY A 1 27.08 -1.82 35.18
CA GLY A 1 26.57 -3.19 35.34
C GLY A 1 27.48 -3.96 36.26
N LYS A 2 26.96 -4.89 37.06
CA LYS A 2 27.78 -5.76 37.92
C LYS A 2 28.74 -6.60 37.06
N LEU A 3 29.96 -6.83 37.53
CA LEU A 3 30.90 -7.74 36.90
C LEU A 3 30.23 -9.12 36.74
N ARG A 4 30.27 -9.71 35.55
CA ARG A 4 29.69 -11.04 35.20
C ARG A 4 28.16 -11.13 35.04
N SER A 5 27.41 -10.03 35.00
CA SER A 5 26.00 -10.08 34.58
C SER A 5 25.86 -10.15 33.05
N PRO A 6 24.87 -10.89 32.51
CA PRO A 6 24.63 -10.93 31.07
C PRO A 6 24.32 -9.52 30.53
N GLN A 7 24.94 -9.17 29.41
CA GLN A 7 24.63 -7.94 28.69
C GLN A 7 23.61 -8.22 27.60
N PHE A 8 22.58 -7.38 27.52
CA PHE A 8 21.56 -7.45 26.49
C PHE A 8 21.77 -6.32 25.50
N GLY A 9 21.88 -6.66 24.22
CA GLY A 9 21.92 -5.70 23.12
C GLY A 9 20.59 -5.72 22.37
N PHE A 10 19.98 -4.56 22.19
CA PHE A 10 18.76 -4.40 21.40
C PHE A 10 19.11 -3.73 20.08
N LEU A 11 18.64 -4.29 18.97
CA LEU A 11 18.83 -3.75 17.63
C LEU A 11 17.50 -3.28 17.07
N GLY A 12 17.42 -2.01 16.70
CA GLY A 12 16.22 -1.44 16.10
C GLY A 12 16.18 0.08 16.15
N GLU A 13 15.35 0.66 15.28
CA GLU A 13 15.14 2.09 15.17
C GLU A 13 13.66 2.37 15.44
N HIS A 14 13.34 3.06 16.55
CA HIS A 14 11.95 3.27 16.94
C HIS A 14 11.16 4.15 15.95
N TRP A 15 11.84 5.02 15.17
CA TRP A 15 11.21 5.77 14.07
C TRP A 15 10.90 4.89 12.86
N GLN A 16 11.48 3.70 12.76
CA GLN A 16 11.13 2.69 11.75
C GLN A 16 10.00 1.75 12.19
N LYS A 17 9.46 1.91 13.42
CA LYS A 17 8.27 1.19 13.85
C LYS A 17 7.06 1.75 13.11
N ILE A 18 6.66 1.04 12.06
CA ILE A 18 5.53 1.38 11.19
C ILE A 18 4.46 0.27 11.14
N TYR A 19 4.63 -0.75 11.99
CA TYR A 19 3.70 -1.86 12.21
C TYR A 19 3.10 -1.75 13.61
N GLY A 20 1.92 -2.35 13.82
CA GLY A 20 1.19 -2.27 15.09
C GLY A 20 1.88 -2.99 16.24
N ASP A 21 2.65 -4.03 15.93
CA ASP A 21 3.42 -4.87 16.83
C ASP A 21 4.83 -4.29 17.13
N GLY A 22 5.43 -4.76 18.23
CA GLY A 22 6.77 -4.35 18.68
C GLY A 22 6.80 -3.31 19.82
N CYS A 23 7.90 -3.28 20.57
CA CYS A 23 8.03 -2.51 21.82
C CYS A 23 8.26 -1.00 21.64
N GLY A 24 8.59 -0.52 20.43
CA GLY A 24 8.80 0.91 20.19
C GLY A 24 10.08 1.47 20.83
N LYS A 25 10.02 2.69 21.36
CA LYS A 25 11.15 3.32 22.04
C LYS A 25 11.39 2.63 23.37
N LEU A 26 12.60 2.10 23.56
CA LEU A 26 13.02 1.55 24.84
C LEU A 26 13.59 2.68 25.70
N GLU A 27 13.04 2.86 26.89
CA GLU A 27 13.53 3.81 27.89
C GLU A 27 13.86 3.06 29.17
N HIS A 28 15.12 3.10 29.58
CA HIS A 28 15.57 2.51 30.83
C HIS A 28 16.84 3.25 31.29
N SER A 29 16.98 3.52 32.58
CA SER A 29 18.12 4.26 33.14
C SER A 29 19.47 3.59 32.86
N SER A 30 19.48 2.27 32.69
CA SER A 30 20.67 1.49 32.35
C SER A 30 20.94 1.33 30.84
N LEU A 31 20.07 1.87 29.98
CA LEU A 31 20.22 1.76 28.53
C LEU A 31 21.29 2.75 28.03
N LYS A 32 22.34 2.23 27.40
CA LYS A 32 23.31 3.04 26.65
C LYS A 32 22.93 3.06 25.18
N VAL A 33 22.47 4.20 24.68
CA VAL A 33 22.08 4.36 23.28
C VAL A 33 23.31 4.48 22.39
N ILE A 34 23.34 3.71 21.30
CA ILE A 34 24.36 3.81 20.25
C ILE A 34 23.67 4.35 19.00
N GLY A 35 23.85 5.64 18.73
CA GLY A 35 23.31 6.29 17.53
C GLY A 35 24.23 6.03 16.34
N LYS A 36 23.85 5.12 15.43
CA LYS A 36 24.59 4.94 14.18
C LYS A 36 24.28 6.13 13.25
N GLN A 37 25.27 7.01 13.07
CA GLN A 37 25.10 8.24 12.30
C GLN A 37 25.42 8.07 10.81
N ALA A 38 25.94 6.94 10.36
CA ALA A 38 26.26 6.74 8.95
C ALA A 38 25.03 6.36 8.12
N ASN A 39 24.74 7.14 7.08
CA ASN A 39 23.73 6.85 6.05
C ASN A 39 24.44 6.41 4.76
N PHE A 40 24.34 5.10 4.48
CA PHE A 40 24.96 4.46 3.30
C PHE A 40 24.05 4.44 2.07
N ARG A 41 22.86 5.04 2.15
CA ARG A 41 21.79 4.85 1.19
C ARG A 41 21.53 6.08 0.33
N SER A 42 21.30 7.21 0.99
CA SER A 42 20.70 8.39 0.38
C SER A 42 21.75 9.45 0.08
N VAL A 43 21.54 10.18 -1.00
CA VAL A 43 22.34 11.35 -1.38
C VAL A 43 22.22 12.50 -0.35
N PRO A 44 23.16 13.46 -0.33
CA PRO A 44 23.20 14.58 0.62
C PRO A 44 21.87 15.32 0.76
N ILE A 45 21.25 15.75 -0.34
CA ILE A 45 20.00 16.54 -0.30
C ILE A 45 18.86 15.82 0.44
N ILE A 46 18.81 14.48 0.37
CA ILE A 46 17.81 13.68 1.08
C ILE A 46 18.20 13.53 2.56
N VAL A 47 19.48 13.28 2.84
CA VAL A 47 19.98 13.17 4.23
C VAL A 47 19.79 14.48 5.00
N ASP A 48 19.98 15.63 4.36
CA ASP A 48 19.74 16.94 4.95
C ASP A 48 18.26 17.11 5.35
N CYS A 49 17.34 16.65 4.50
CA CYS A 49 15.91 16.64 4.83
C CYS A 49 15.63 15.74 6.05
N LEU A 50 16.21 14.54 6.09
CA LEU A 50 16.03 13.62 7.22
C LEU A 50 16.60 14.19 8.52
N ASN A 51 17.73 14.90 8.46
CA ASN A 51 18.33 15.56 9.62
C ASN A 51 17.47 16.73 10.11
N ARG A 52 16.81 17.48 9.22
CA ARG A 52 15.84 18.52 9.60
C ARG A 52 14.57 17.93 10.22
N MET A 53 14.13 16.76 9.77
CA MET A 53 13.04 16.01 10.40
C MET A 53 13.42 15.47 11.77
N ARG A 54 14.70 15.11 11.96
CA ARG A 54 15.19 14.43 13.16
C ARG A 54 16.56 14.95 13.63
N PRO A 55 16.61 16.15 14.24
CA PRO A 55 17.87 16.77 14.64
C PRO A 55 18.64 15.99 15.71
N GLU A 56 17.97 15.16 16.51
CA GLU A 56 18.59 14.42 17.61
C GLU A 56 19.37 13.17 17.16
N LEU A 57 19.23 12.75 15.89
CA LEU A 57 20.03 11.68 15.29
C LEU A 57 20.57 12.13 13.93
N PRO A 58 21.58 13.02 13.92
CA PRO A 58 22.17 13.50 12.68
C PRO A 58 22.83 12.34 11.94
N GLN A 59 22.58 12.31 10.64
CA GLN A 59 23.10 11.33 9.69
C GLN A 59 24.13 11.98 8.76
N PHE A 60 25.16 11.21 8.40
CA PHE A 60 26.23 11.62 7.50
C PHE A 60 26.28 10.67 6.30
N VAL A 61 26.36 11.24 5.12
CA VAL A 61 26.51 10.52 3.85
C VAL A 61 27.87 9.85 3.72
N VAL A 62 27.93 8.81 2.90
CA VAL A 62 29.19 8.18 2.48
C VAL A 62 29.89 9.00 1.40
N ASP A 63 29.12 9.50 0.43
CA ASP A 63 29.62 10.29 -0.69
C ASP A 63 28.99 11.70 -0.67
N PRO A 64 29.71 12.72 -0.18
CA PRO A 64 29.26 14.10 -0.17
C PRO A 64 29.06 14.72 -1.56
N SER A 65 29.63 14.12 -2.61
CA SER A 65 29.54 14.63 -3.98
C SER A 65 28.35 14.07 -4.76
N ALA A 66 27.69 13.03 -4.22
CA ALA A 66 26.58 12.36 -4.88
C ALA A 66 25.42 13.34 -5.16
N GLN A 67 24.86 13.26 -6.36
CA GLN A 67 23.82 14.17 -6.83
C GLN A 67 22.43 13.52 -6.79
N GLY A 68 21.41 14.32 -6.52
CA GLY A 68 20.02 13.90 -6.53
C GLY A 68 19.06 15.06 -6.37
N SER A 69 17.78 14.77 -6.12
CA SER A 69 16.74 15.80 -6.04
C SER A 69 15.66 15.49 -5.02
N VAL A 70 15.03 16.55 -4.51
CA VAL A 70 13.81 16.50 -3.71
C VAL A 70 12.82 17.48 -4.31
N GLN A 71 11.60 17.03 -4.62
CA GLN A 71 10.53 17.85 -5.17
C GLN A 71 9.23 17.59 -4.42
N ILE A 72 8.55 18.63 -3.96
CA ILE A 72 7.34 18.54 -3.15
C ILE A 72 6.22 19.26 -3.88
N PHE A 73 5.13 18.54 -4.14
CA PHE A 73 3.95 19.04 -4.83
C PHE A 73 2.76 19.04 -3.87
N HIS A 74 2.00 20.12 -3.85
CA HIS A 74 0.75 20.20 -3.11
C HIS A 74 -0.37 20.76 -3.96
N THR A 75 -1.62 20.44 -3.61
CA THR A 75 -2.78 20.81 -4.43
C THR A 75 -3.58 21.98 -3.85
N ASN A 76 -3.01 22.74 -2.91
CA ASN A 76 -3.71 23.82 -2.19
C ASN A 76 -4.39 24.87 -3.09
N ASN A 77 -3.85 25.12 -4.30
CA ASN A 77 -4.41 26.07 -5.27
C ASN A 77 -5.66 25.54 -5.99
N TRP A 78 -5.98 24.25 -5.87
CA TRP A 78 -7.15 23.69 -6.52
C TRP A 78 -8.44 24.32 -5.99
N THR A 79 -9.22 24.91 -6.89
CA THR A 79 -10.41 25.71 -6.59
C THR A 79 -11.71 24.89 -6.60
N GLY A 80 -11.67 23.62 -6.98
CA GLY A 80 -12.83 22.74 -6.96
C GLY A 80 -13.25 22.28 -5.56
N VAL A 81 -14.34 21.51 -5.50
CA VAL A 81 -14.92 21.02 -4.24
C VAL A 81 -14.13 19.81 -3.71
N ARG A 82 -13.40 20.01 -2.61
CA ARG A 82 -12.69 18.93 -1.90
C ARG A 82 -13.67 17.98 -1.23
N GLN A 83 -13.23 16.74 -1.04
CA GLN A 83 -14.06 15.74 -0.37
C GLN A 83 -14.38 16.18 1.07
N THR A 84 -15.58 15.85 1.53
CA THR A 84 -16.12 16.20 2.86
C THR A 84 -16.46 14.94 3.64
N GLY A 85 -16.08 14.86 4.92
CA GLY A 85 -16.29 13.69 5.78
C GLY A 85 -15.12 13.46 6.73
N GLN A 86 -15.32 12.70 7.80
CA GLN A 86 -14.31 12.56 8.87
C GLN A 86 -12.97 12.01 8.39
N HIS A 87 -12.95 11.09 7.42
CA HIS A 87 -11.73 10.35 7.04
C HIS A 87 -11.16 10.73 5.66
N TRP A 88 -11.81 11.64 4.94
CA TRP A 88 -11.40 12.12 3.62
C TRP A 88 -11.55 13.65 3.46
N GLY A 89 -11.96 14.33 4.53
CA GLY A 89 -12.09 15.78 4.57
C GLY A 89 -10.82 16.50 4.11
N GLY A 90 -10.98 17.34 3.09
CA GLY A 90 -9.91 18.15 2.53
C GLY A 90 -9.09 17.47 1.42
N ASP A 91 -9.38 16.21 1.05
CA ASP A 91 -8.71 15.54 -0.07
C ASP A 91 -9.29 15.93 -1.43
N LEU A 92 -8.50 15.75 -2.49
CA LEU A 92 -9.01 15.84 -3.85
C LEU A 92 -10.03 14.72 -4.11
N PRO A 93 -11.08 14.96 -4.92
CA PRO A 93 -11.90 13.87 -5.46
C PRO A 93 -11.04 12.84 -6.18
N ASP A 94 -11.43 11.56 -6.10
CA ASP A 94 -10.62 10.43 -6.58
C ASP A 94 -10.17 10.60 -8.04
N ARG A 95 -11.07 11.09 -8.92
CA ARG A 95 -10.75 11.39 -10.33
C ARG A 95 -9.66 12.47 -10.47
N VAL A 96 -9.78 13.55 -9.71
CA VAL A 96 -8.85 14.70 -9.76
C VAL A 96 -7.50 14.32 -9.18
N ALA A 97 -7.47 13.54 -8.09
CA ALA A 97 -6.24 12.98 -7.54
C ALA A 97 -5.53 12.06 -8.54
N GLY A 98 -6.29 11.27 -9.31
CA GLY A 98 -5.78 10.45 -10.41
C GLY A 98 -5.09 11.30 -11.49
N THR A 99 -5.77 12.33 -12.00
CA THR A 99 -5.24 13.27 -13.00
C THR A 99 -3.99 14.01 -12.49
N ALA A 100 -4.03 14.50 -11.24
CA ALA A 100 -2.89 15.15 -10.61
C ALA A 100 -1.64 14.25 -10.60
N LEU A 101 -1.83 12.99 -10.22
CA LEU A 101 -0.75 12.02 -10.18
C LEU A 101 -0.24 11.63 -11.57
N GLU A 102 -1.12 11.50 -12.57
CA GLU A 102 -0.73 11.23 -13.96
C GLU A 102 0.10 12.37 -14.55
N GLY A 103 -0.38 13.61 -14.44
CA GLY A 103 0.37 14.78 -14.89
C GLY A 103 1.73 14.92 -14.19
N LEU A 104 1.78 14.60 -12.89
CA LEU A 104 3.05 14.57 -12.16
C LEU A 104 4.00 13.47 -12.67
N ILE A 105 3.50 12.26 -12.93
CA ILE A 105 4.32 11.17 -13.50
C ILE A 105 4.90 11.60 -14.85
N GLU A 106 4.08 12.16 -15.74
CA GLU A 106 4.52 12.63 -17.05
C GLU A 106 5.60 13.72 -16.94
N ARG A 107 5.43 14.66 -16.00
CA ARG A 107 6.44 15.67 -15.70
C ARG A 107 7.74 15.06 -15.18
N LEU A 108 7.67 14.20 -14.17
CA LEU A 108 8.85 13.57 -13.60
C LEU A 108 9.57 12.71 -14.65
N THR A 109 8.84 12.06 -15.55
CA THR A 109 9.42 11.33 -16.70
C THR A 109 10.18 12.25 -17.64
N ARG A 110 9.65 13.45 -17.94
CA ARG A 110 10.40 14.48 -18.69
C ARG A 110 11.65 14.96 -17.94
N ASP A 111 11.59 15.01 -16.61
CA ASP A 111 12.73 15.31 -15.74
C ASP A 111 13.68 14.09 -15.56
N GLY A 112 13.51 13.04 -16.37
CA GLY A 112 14.39 11.89 -16.46
C GLY A 112 14.12 10.80 -15.41
N TRP A 113 12.93 10.74 -14.82
CA TRP A 113 12.51 9.61 -13.98
C TRP A 113 12.06 8.43 -14.83
N GLU A 114 12.52 7.23 -14.46
CA GLU A 114 12.09 5.97 -15.08
C GLU A 114 11.12 5.23 -14.14
N PHE A 115 9.84 5.13 -14.50
CA PHE A 115 8.81 4.46 -13.69
C PHE A 115 8.76 2.94 -13.89
N SER A 116 9.93 2.28 -13.90
CA SER A 116 10.01 0.82 -13.83
C SER A 116 10.07 0.34 -12.37
N PRO A 117 9.50 -0.84 -12.02
CA PRO A 117 9.52 -1.36 -10.64
C PRO A 117 10.93 -1.49 -10.03
N LYS A 118 11.97 -1.60 -10.87
CA LYS A 118 13.37 -1.67 -10.45
C LYS A 118 13.98 -0.31 -10.10
N LYS A 119 13.49 0.78 -10.70
CA LYS A 119 14.07 2.13 -10.59
C LYS A 119 13.28 3.03 -9.67
N THR A 120 11.96 3.08 -9.84
CA THR A 120 11.10 4.01 -9.12
C THR A 120 10.05 3.25 -8.33
N LYS A 121 9.93 3.58 -7.04
CA LYS A 121 8.83 3.12 -6.21
C LYS A 121 7.84 4.23 -5.93
N MET A 122 6.57 3.92 -6.08
CA MET A 122 5.48 4.80 -5.72
C MET A 122 4.89 4.34 -4.38
N LEU A 123 5.11 5.13 -3.33
CA LEU A 123 4.63 4.82 -1.97
C LEU A 123 3.36 5.61 -1.71
N MET A 124 2.25 4.91 -1.56
CA MET A 124 0.96 5.52 -1.26
C MET A 124 0.71 5.40 0.23
N LEU A 125 0.73 6.53 0.95
CA LEU A 125 0.54 6.51 2.39
C LEU A 125 -0.93 6.31 2.78
N THR A 126 -1.86 6.44 1.83
CA THR A 126 -3.29 6.14 1.97
C THR A 126 -3.85 5.40 0.75
N HIS A 127 -4.90 4.59 0.92
CA HIS A 127 -5.35 3.58 -0.07
C HIS A 127 -6.39 4.05 -1.10
N ARG A 128 -7.02 5.21 -0.97
CA ARG A 128 -8.24 5.50 -1.75
C ARG A 128 -7.95 5.89 -3.20
N VAL A 129 -7.02 6.82 -3.42
CA VAL A 129 -6.52 7.20 -4.75
C VAL A 129 -5.97 5.98 -5.51
N LEU A 130 -5.51 4.97 -4.76
CA LEU A 130 -4.95 3.74 -5.27
C LEU A 130 -5.96 2.81 -5.92
N ALA A 131 -7.12 2.61 -5.28
CA ALA A 131 -8.16 1.71 -5.78
C ALA A 131 -8.67 2.18 -7.14
N THR A 132 -8.93 3.49 -7.28
CA THR A 132 -9.36 4.10 -8.55
C THR A 132 -8.28 4.01 -9.63
N LYS A 133 -7.01 4.27 -9.28
CA LYS A 133 -5.92 4.26 -10.27
C LYS A 133 -5.49 2.86 -10.69
N GLN A 134 -5.52 1.90 -9.77
CA GLN A 134 -5.11 0.54 -10.08
C GLN A 134 -6.24 -0.29 -10.69
N GLY A 135 -7.46 0.25 -10.73
CA GLY A 135 -8.61 -0.40 -11.37
C GLY A 135 -9.36 -1.34 -10.44
N TYR A 136 -9.34 -1.10 -9.13
CA TYR A 136 -10.12 -1.83 -8.11
C TYR A 136 -10.93 -0.90 -7.16
N SER A 137 -11.48 0.19 -7.69
CA SER A 137 -12.19 1.23 -6.94
C SER A 137 -13.36 0.76 -6.07
N SER A 138 -14.00 -0.36 -6.37
CA SER A 138 -15.16 -0.82 -5.62
C SER A 138 -14.76 -1.53 -4.32
N LEU A 139 -13.59 -2.18 -4.27
CA LEU A 139 -13.16 -3.02 -3.15
C LEU A 139 -13.11 -2.30 -1.77
N PRO A 140 -12.66 -1.03 -1.64
CA PRO A 140 -12.72 -0.32 -0.37
C PRO A 140 -14.15 -0.12 0.18
N ASN A 141 -15.18 -0.18 -0.67
CA ASN A 141 -16.59 -0.07 -0.26
C ASN A 141 -17.25 -1.42 0.02
N VAL A 142 -16.57 -2.52 -0.35
CA VAL A 142 -17.03 -3.90 -0.10
C VAL A 142 -16.78 -4.28 1.35
N PHE A 143 -15.56 -4.05 1.84
CA PHE A 143 -15.11 -4.48 3.17
C PHE A 143 -15.14 -3.34 4.18
N ALA A 144 -15.51 -3.63 5.43
CA ALA A 144 -15.40 -2.64 6.49
C ALA A 144 -13.95 -2.33 6.86
N PHE A 145 -13.06 -3.31 6.70
CA PHE A 145 -11.63 -3.18 6.95
C PHE A 145 -10.85 -3.40 5.66
N ASN A 146 -10.02 -2.43 5.27
CA ASN A 146 -9.19 -2.56 4.07
C ASN A 146 -8.20 -3.73 4.17
N GLN A 147 -7.78 -4.10 5.39
CA GLN A 147 -6.92 -5.25 5.66
C GLN A 147 -7.47 -6.56 5.08
N SER A 148 -8.79 -6.70 5.01
CA SER A 148 -9.48 -7.83 4.37
C SER A 148 -8.93 -8.13 2.98
N PHE A 149 -8.62 -7.10 2.19
CA PHE A 149 -8.05 -7.29 0.85
C PHE A 149 -6.58 -6.89 0.73
N THR A 150 -6.06 -5.97 1.56
CA THR A 150 -4.65 -5.54 1.45
C THR A 150 -3.68 -6.51 2.10
N ASN A 151 -4.10 -7.16 3.18
CA ASN A 151 -3.34 -8.21 3.87
C ASN A 151 -3.81 -9.61 3.49
N LYS A 152 -4.78 -9.73 2.57
CA LYS A 152 -5.41 -10.99 2.16
C LYS A 152 -6.06 -11.75 3.33
N GLU A 153 -6.58 -11.05 4.33
CA GLU A 153 -7.28 -11.66 5.48
C GLU A 153 -8.62 -12.28 5.07
N HIS A 154 -9.23 -11.82 3.96
CA HIS A 154 -10.43 -12.43 3.41
C HIS A 154 -10.10 -13.66 2.55
N PRO A 155 -10.69 -14.85 2.81
CA PRO A 155 -10.37 -16.12 2.12
C PRO A 155 -10.50 -16.06 0.61
N HIS A 156 -11.51 -15.34 0.09
CA HIS A 156 -11.69 -15.18 -1.36
C HIS A 156 -10.55 -14.37 -1.97
N ILE A 157 -10.12 -13.28 -1.30
CA ILE A 157 -9.02 -12.45 -1.79
C ILE A 157 -7.71 -13.22 -1.75
N ALA A 158 -7.45 -13.95 -0.67
CA ALA A 158 -6.28 -14.83 -0.58
C ALA A 158 -6.27 -15.87 -1.72
N PHE A 159 -7.39 -16.57 -1.94
CA PHE A 159 -7.51 -17.52 -3.04
C PHE A 159 -7.24 -16.89 -4.41
N PHE A 160 -7.85 -15.74 -4.70
CA PHE A 160 -7.62 -15.08 -5.99
C PHE A 160 -6.18 -14.62 -6.17
N ALA A 161 -5.63 -13.91 -5.18
CA ALA A 161 -4.32 -13.28 -5.30
C ALA A 161 -3.15 -14.25 -5.19
N ASP A 162 -3.26 -15.32 -4.39
CA ASP A 162 -2.17 -16.25 -4.12
C ASP A 162 -2.23 -17.53 -4.96
N VAL A 163 -3.41 -17.88 -5.50
CA VAL A 163 -3.63 -19.16 -6.19
C VAL A 163 -4.14 -18.94 -7.61
N LEU A 164 -5.31 -18.33 -7.77
CA LEU A 164 -6.01 -18.32 -9.06
C LEU A 164 -5.33 -17.41 -10.09
N GLU A 165 -4.96 -16.19 -9.71
CA GLU A 165 -4.33 -15.23 -10.62
C GLU A 165 -2.92 -15.65 -11.06
N PRO A 166 -2.00 -16.08 -10.16
CA PRO A 166 -0.72 -16.62 -10.58
C PRO A 166 -0.85 -17.81 -11.54
N ALA A 167 -1.83 -18.70 -11.31
CA ALA A 167 -2.11 -19.81 -12.21
C ALA A 167 -2.59 -19.34 -13.59
N CYS A 168 -3.48 -18.36 -13.64
CA CYS A 168 -3.96 -17.80 -14.89
C CYS A 168 -2.86 -17.06 -15.67
N GLU A 169 -1.97 -16.34 -14.99
CA GLU A 169 -0.81 -15.70 -15.62
C GLU A 169 0.13 -16.75 -16.24
N ALA A 170 0.44 -17.82 -15.51
CA ALA A 170 1.23 -18.93 -16.03
C ALA A 170 0.55 -19.62 -17.23
N TYR A 171 -0.77 -19.82 -17.18
CA TYR A 171 -1.53 -20.37 -18.31
C TYR A 171 -1.42 -19.49 -19.57
N LEU A 172 -1.64 -18.18 -19.42
CA LEU A 172 -1.53 -17.21 -20.52
C LEU A 172 -0.11 -17.15 -21.11
N ALA A 173 0.92 -17.32 -20.26
CA ALA A 173 2.32 -17.44 -20.67
C ALA A 173 2.68 -18.82 -21.26
N ARG A 174 1.72 -19.74 -21.38
CA ARG A 174 1.91 -21.15 -21.81
C ARG A 174 2.87 -21.95 -20.92
N LYS A 175 3.00 -21.54 -19.66
CA LYS A 175 3.83 -22.18 -18.63
C LYS A 175 2.99 -23.09 -17.74
N TYR A 176 2.51 -24.20 -18.31
CA TYR A 176 1.57 -25.09 -17.63
C TYR A 176 2.11 -25.70 -16.32
N GLY A 177 3.42 -25.94 -16.23
CA GLY A 177 4.04 -26.41 -14.99
C GLY A 177 3.92 -25.40 -13.84
N GLU A 178 4.23 -24.13 -14.12
CA GLU A 178 4.07 -23.03 -13.15
C GLU A 178 2.59 -22.85 -12.76
N MET A 179 1.66 -23.04 -13.70
CA MET A 179 0.22 -23.02 -13.42
C MET A 179 -0.18 -24.08 -12.38
N PHE A 180 0.20 -25.34 -12.58
CA PHE A 180 -0.16 -26.40 -11.63
C PHE A 180 0.54 -26.24 -10.27
N LEU A 181 1.76 -25.71 -10.26
CA LEU A 181 2.45 -25.36 -9.01
C LEU A 181 1.68 -24.28 -8.23
N ALA A 182 1.20 -23.23 -8.90
CA ALA A 182 0.40 -22.18 -8.28
C ALA A 182 -0.93 -22.70 -7.72
N LEU A 183 -1.62 -23.57 -8.46
CA LEU A 183 -2.89 -24.18 -8.02
C LEU A 183 -2.73 -25.16 -6.85
N GLY A 184 -1.52 -25.67 -6.62
CA GLY A 184 -1.20 -26.58 -5.53
C GLY A 184 -2.04 -27.86 -5.54
N SER A 185 -2.52 -28.29 -4.37
CA SER A 185 -3.29 -29.52 -4.20
C SER A 185 -4.74 -29.44 -4.70
N ASN A 186 -5.22 -28.29 -5.14
CA ASN A 186 -6.63 -28.06 -5.50
C ASN A 186 -6.96 -28.42 -6.96
N VAL A 187 -6.17 -29.32 -7.57
CA VAL A 187 -6.29 -29.71 -8.97
C VAL A 187 -6.69 -31.18 -9.12
N PRO A 188 -7.70 -31.50 -9.93
CA PRO A 188 -7.93 -32.88 -10.34
C PRO A 188 -6.73 -33.46 -11.09
N ALA A 189 -6.38 -34.72 -10.79
CA ALA A 189 -5.27 -35.41 -11.43
C ALA A 189 -5.47 -35.50 -12.95
N ILE A 190 -4.42 -35.16 -13.71
CA ILE A 190 -4.37 -35.36 -15.16
C ILE A 190 -3.81 -36.76 -15.42
N ARG A 191 -4.65 -37.67 -15.93
CA ARG A 191 -4.24 -39.06 -16.20
C ARG A 191 -4.13 -39.34 -17.70
N CYS A 192 -4.88 -38.60 -18.51
CA CYS A 192 -4.92 -38.81 -19.95
C CYS A 192 -4.95 -37.50 -20.74
N GLN A 193 -4.81 -37.62 -22.07
CA GLN A 193 -4.89 -36.48 -22.99
C GLN A 193 -6.26 -35.77 -22.93
N ALA A 194 -7.34 -36.53 -22.74
CA ALA A 194 -8.68 -35.94 -22.60
C ALA A 194 -8.82 -35.04 -21.36
N ASP A 195 -8.07 -35.32 -20.29
CA ASP A 195 -8.06 -34.44 -19.11
C ASP A 195 -7.36 -33.12 -19.40
N LYS A 196 -6.30 -33.13 -20.22
CA LYS A 196 -5.65 -31.89 -20.69
C LYS A 196 -6.60 -31.05 -21.54
N ALA A 197 -7.37 -31.68 -22.43
CA ALA A 197 -8.37 -30.98 -23.23
C ALA A 197 -9.44 -30.31 -22.34
N LYS A 198 -9.94 -31.01 -21.32
CA LYS A 198 -10.87 -30.45 -20.33
C LYS A 198 -10.27 -29.26 -19.58
N TRP A 199 -8.99 -29.33 -19.21
CA TRP A 199 -8.29 -28.21 -18.56
C TRP A 199 -8.11 -27.01 -19.50
N SER A 200 -7.78 -27.24 -20.78
CA SER A 200 -7.67 -26.14 -21.77
C SER A 200 -8.99 -25.41 -21.91
N VAL A 201 -10.07 -26.16 -22.15
CA VAL A 201 -11.43 -25.60 -22.25
C VAL A 201 -11.81 -24.85 -20.97
N ALA A 202 -11.47 -25.42 -19.80
CA ALA A 202 -11.79 -24.79 -18.53
C ALA A 202 -11.05 -23.45 -18.33
N MET A 203 -9.75 -23.43 -18.63
CA MET A 203 -8.93 -22.25 -18.47
C MET A 203 -9.23 -21.18 -19.52
N GLU A 204 -9.56 -21.56 -20.77
CA GLU A 204 -10.02 -20.63 -21.80
C GLU A 204 -11.28 -19.89 -21.36
N ARG A 205 -12.30 -20.63 -20.88
CA ARG A 205 -13.52 -20.00 -20.38
C ARG A 205 -13.28 -19.15 -19.13
N LEU A 206 -12.40 -19.61 -18.22
CA LEU A 206 -12.01 -18.81 -17.07
C LEU A 206 -11.36 -17.48 -17.51
N VAL A 207 -10.47 -17.49 -18.50
CA VAL A 207 -9.85 -16.26 -19.04
C VAL A 207 -10.90 -15.31 -19.62
N GLU A 208 -11.94 -15.81 -20.29
CA GLU A 208 -13.04 -14.97 -20.77
C GLU A 208 -13.82 -14.31 -19.62
N LEU A 209 -14.19 -15.11 -18.60
CA LEU A 209 -14.92 -14.62 -17.43
C LEU A 209 -14.10 -13.60 -16.64
N ARG A 210 -12.79 -13.82 -16.49
CA ARG A 210 -11.87 -12.87 -15.86
C ARG A 210 -11.91 -11.49 -16.52
N ASN A 211 -12.12 -11.45 -17.84
CA ASN A 211 -12.13 -10.21 -18.61
C ASN A 211 -13.50 -9.53 -18.68
N ASN A 212 -14.60 -10.26 -18.57
CA ASN A 212 -15.93 -9.72 -18.88
C ASN A 212 -16.98 -9.93 -17.77
N GLY A 213 -16.71 -10.80 -16.82
CA GLY A 213 -17.62 -11.17 -15.74
C GLY A 213 -17.30 -10.51 -14.40
N THR A 214 -18.06 -10.96 -13.40
CA THR A 214 -17.96 -10.59 -12.00
C THR A 214 -17.22 -11.66 -11.19
N VAL A 215 -16.93 -11.36 -9.93
CA VAL A 215 -16.44 -12.35 -8.96
C VAL A 215 -17.41 -13.51 -8.82
N GLY A 216 -18.72 -13.25 -8.78
CA GLY A 216 -19.75 -14.28 -8.72
C GLY A 216 -19.69 -15.23 -9.91
N ASP A 217 -19.60 -14.69 -11.13
CA ASP A 217 -19.53 -15.51 -12.36
C ASP A 217 -18.32 -16.47 -12.35
N VAL A 218 -17.16 -15.99 -11.87
CA VAL A 218 -15.95 -16.81 -11.76
C VAL A 218 -16.12 -17.88 -10.69
N LEU A 219 -16.65 -17.54 -9.51
CA LEU A 219 -16.87 -18.50 -8.42
C LEU A 219 -17.85 -19.60 -8.82
N ASP A 220 -18.98 -19.24 -9.43
CA ASP A 220 -20.01 -20.19 -9.86
C ASP A 220 -19.47 -21.13 -10.94
N TYR A 221 -18.70 -20.60 -11.87
CA TYR A 221 -18.03 -21.39 -12.91
C TYR A 221 -17.03 -22.39 -12.31
N LEU A 222 -16.18 -21.95 -11.37
CA LEU A 222 -15.21 -22.82 -10.71
C LEU A 222 -15.89 -23.89 -9.87
N LYS A 223 -16.99 -23.56 -9.17
CA LYS A 223 -17.82 -24.50 -8.41
C LYS A 223 -18.43 -25.58 -9.32
N GLN A 224 -18.89 -25.20 -10.52
CA GLN A 224 -19.49 -26.11 -11.49
C GLN A 224 -18.45 -27.04 -12.14
N VAL A 225 -17.30 -26.50 -12.58
CA VAL A 225 -16.32 -27.24 -13.40
C VAL A 225 -15.29 -27.97 -12.55
N GLY A 226 -14.99 -27.46 -11.34
CA GLY A 226 -14.04 -28.04 -10.40
C GLY A 226 -12.59 -28.09 -10.91
N ARG A 227 -12.21 -27.19 -11.83
CA ARG A 227 -10.87 -27.09 -12.44
C ARG A 227 -10.44 -25.62 -12.57
N PRO A 228 -9.71 -25.06 -11.59
CA PRO A 228 -9.38 -25.66 -10.28
C PRO A 228 -10.59 -25.78 -9.35
N ARG A 229 -10.46 -26.58 -8.28
CA ARG A 229 -11.46 -26.64 -7.20
C ARG A 229 -11.36 -25.41 -6.32
N LEU A 230 -12.49 -24.97 -5.79
CA LEU A 230 -12.51 -23.92 -4.78
C LEU A 230 -11.92 -24.45 -3.46
N PRO A 231 -11.12 -23.66 -2.73
CA PRO A 231 -10.67 -24.03 -1.39
C PRO A 231 -11.86 -24.20 -0.44
N GLU A 232 -11.75 -25.10 0.54
CA GLU A 232 -12.83 -25.39 1.51
C GLU A 232 -13.31 -24.12 2.25
N ALA A 233 -12.39 -23.22 2.60
CA ALA A 233 -12.72 -21.96 3.26
C ALA A 233 -13.59 -21.03 2.40
N VAL A 234 -13.41 -21.07 1.07
CA VAL A 234 -14.22 -20.33 0.10
C VAL A 234 -15.57 -21.04 -0.08
N GLU A 235 -15.56 -22.35 -0.35
CA GLU A 235 -16.79 -23.14 -0.52
C GLU A 235 -17.72 -23.10 0.69
N ARG A 236 -17.16 -23.07 1.91
CA ARG A 236 -17.95 -22.97 3.13
C ARG A 236 -18.71 -21.65 3.20
N ARG A 237 -18.06 -20.52 2.92
CA ARG A 237 -18.71 -19.21 2.94
C ARG A 237 -19.72 -19.02 1.83
N GLU A 238 -19.43 -19.54 0.64
CA GLU A 238 -20.41 -19.54 -0.46
C GLU A 238 -21.66 -20.35 -0.09
N ARG A 239 -21.50 -21.51 0.57
CA ARG A 239 -22.64 -22.29 1.09
C ARG A 239 -23.41 -21.58 2.20
N GLU A 240 -22.71 -20.92 3.12
CA GLU A 240 -23.33 -20.11 4.17
C GLU A 240 -24.21 -19.01 3.56
N LEU A 241 -23.75 -18.35 2.50
CA LEU A 241 -24.53 -17.33 1.80
C LEU A 241 -25.74 -17.92 1.06
N GLU A 242 -25.59 -19.04 0.37
CA GLU A 242 -26.68 -19.73 -0.35
C GLU A 242 -27.78 -20.24 0.59
N GLN A 243 -27.41 -20.66 1.80
CA GLN A 243 -28.32 -21.24 2.80
C GLN A 243 -28.90 -20.19 3.76
N TYR A 244 -28.45 -18.94 3.67
CA TYR A 244 -28.90 -17.88 4.56
C TYR A 244 -30.35 -17.48 4.21
N ASP A 245 -31.28 -17.84 5.10
CA ASP A 245 -32.67 -17.42 5.00
C ASP A 245 -32.83 -15.96 5.45
N ARG A 246 -33.23 -15.10 4.52
CA ARG A 246 -33.54 -13.69 4.79
C ARG A 246 -34.96 -13.60 5.36
N GLY A 247 -35.15 -14.14 6.56
CA GLY A 247 -36.40 -13.97 7.29
C GLY A 247 -36.72 -12.48 7.51
N ASP A 248 -38.01 -12.15 7.64
CA ASP A 248 -38.47 -10.76 7.79
C ASP A 248 -37.83 -10.10 9.03
N GLY A 249 -36.90 -9.17 8.78
CA GLY A 249 -36.39 -8.20 9.76
C GLY A 249 -35.06 -8.54 10.46
N GLN A 250 -34.37 -9.64 10.13
CA GLN A 250 -33.03 -9.88 10.66
C GLN A 250 -31.95 -9.17 9.84
N GLU A 251 -31.06 -8.45 10.53
CA GLU A 251 -29.92 -7.78 9.91
C GLU A 251 -28.91 -8.83 9.42
N VAL A 252 -28.57 -8.78 8.13
CA VAL A 252 -27.66 -9.74 7.50
C VAL A 252 -26.29 -9.64 8.18
N PRO A 253 -25.67 -10.76 8.62
CA PRO A 253 -24.32 -10.75 9.17
C PRO A 253 -23.36 -10.01 8.26
N GLN A 254 -22.51 -9.18 8.85
CA GLN A 254 -21.57 -8.33 8.12
C GLN A 254 -20.74 -9.12 7.09
N GLY A 255 -20.22 -10.29 7.45
CA GLY A 255 -19.42 -11.12 6.54
C GLY A 255 -20.19 -11.61 5.31
N LEU A 256 -21.51 -11.85 5.43
CA LEU A 256 -22.36 -12.22 4.30
C LEU A 256 -22.67 -10.99 3.43
N THR A 257 -22.91 -9.83 4.04
CA THR A 257 -23.08 -8.57 3.31
C THR A 257 -21.83 -8.20 2.50
N GLU A 258 -20.64 -8.36 3.09
CA GLU A 258 -19.36 -8.17 2.39
C GLU A 258 -19.21 -9.15 1.23
N LEU A 259 -19.64 -10.40 1.39
CA LEU A 259 -19.56 -11.42 0.35
C LEU A 259 -20.51 -11.15 -0.81
N GLU A 260 -21.75 -10.72 -0.55
CA GLU A 260 -22.71 -10.29 -1.57
C GLU A 260 -22.16 -9.13 -2.39
N LYS A 261 -21.61 -8.12 -1.70
CA LYS A 261 -20.95 -6.98 -2.33
C LYS A 261 -19.72 -7.41 -3.13
N LEU A 262 -18.95 -8.40 -2.64
CA LEU A 262 -17.79 -8.90 -3.37
C LEU A 262 -18.22 -9.61 -4.66
N ARG A 263 -19.30 -10.41 -4.64
CA ARG A 263 -19.77 -11.16 -5.81
C ARG A 263 -20.13 -10.26 -7.00
N ILE A 264 -20.60 -9.04 -6.76
CA ILE A 264 -20.95 -8.08 -7.83
C ILE A 264 -19.76 -7.29 -8.38
N VAL A 265 -18.57 -7.41 -7.77
CA VAL A 265 -17.36 -6.72 -8.23
C VAL A 265 -16.93 -7.26 -9.60
N SER A 266 -16.54 -6.38 -10.52
CA SER A 266 -15.95 -6.80 -11.79
C SER A 266 -14.67 -7.59 -11.52
N TYR A 267 -14.50 -8.75 -12.15
CA TYR A 267 -13.33 -9.57 -11.90
C TYR A 267 -12.03 -8.85 -12.34
N ARG A 268 -12.10 -7.87 -13.24
CA ARG A 268 -10.95 -7.01 -13.59
C ARG A 268 -10.35 -6.30 -12.38
N GLU A 269 -11.16 -5.97 -11.38
CA GLU A 269 -10.69 -5.38 -10.12
C GLU A 269 -9.85 -6.36 -9.31
N ILE A 270 -10.16 -7.66 -9.37
CA ILE A 270 -9.36 -8.71 -8.73
C ILE A 270 -8.02 -8.90 -9.45
N ILE A 271 -8.00 -8.86 -10.79
CA ILE A 271 -6.76 -8.90 -11.58
C ILE A 271 -5.86 -7.72 -11.19
N ALA A 272 -6.44 -6.52 -11.17
CA ALA A 272 -5.80 -5.28 -10.77
C ALA A 272 -5.22 -5.36 -9.35
N LEU A 273 -6.03 -5.81 -8.38
CA LEU A 273 -5.59 -6.03 -7.01
C LEU A 273 -4.47 -7.08 -6.93
N SER A 274 -4.53 -8.15 -7.69
CA SER A 274 -3.52 -9.23 -7.61
C SER A 274 -2.17 -8.79 -8.17
N ARG A 275 -2.17 -8.00 -9.26
CA ARG A 275 -0.95 -7.34 -9.77
C ARG A 275 -0.36 -6.36 -8.77
N TYR A 276 -1.23 -5.67 -8.04
CA TYR A 276 -0.82 -4.79 -6.97
C TYR A 276 -0.13 -5.56 -5.83
N LEU A 277 -0.79 -6.58 -5.30
CA LEU A 277 -0.32 -7.34 -4.13
C LEU A 277 0.92 -8.20 -4.43
N SER A 278 1.14 -8.59 -5.69
CA SER A 278 2.30 -9.37 -6.12
C SER A 278 3.58 -8.53 -6.36
N GLY A 279 3.53 -7.21 -6.17
CA GLY A 279 4.70 -6.33 -6.32
C GLY A 279 5.08 -6.03 -7.78
N HIS A 280 4.29 -6.48 -8.75
CA HIS A 280 4.43 -6.14 -10.18
C HIS A 280 3.95 -4.72 -10.50
N SER A 281 3.31 -4.07 -9.53
CA SER A 281 2.92 -2.66 -9.58
C SER A 281 4.05 -1.79 -9.01
N PRO A 282 4.38 -0.63 -9.62
CA PRO A 282 5.27 0.36 -9.00
C PRO A 282 4.70 0.89 -7.67
N PHE A 283 3.42 0.63 -7.39
CA PHE A 283 2.73 0.94 -6.16
C PHE A 283 2.84 -0.22 -5.15
N GLU A 284 3.23 0.04 -3.90
CA GLU A 284 3.13 -0.94 -2.80
C GLU A 284 2.50 -0.32 -1.55
N THR A 285 1.66 -1.11 -0.88
CA THR A 285 1.32 -0.96 0.54
C THR A 285 1.92 -2.15 1.25
N LYS A 286 2.99 -1.86 1.99
CA LYS A 286 3.71 -2.69 2.97
C LYS A 286 3.31 -4.16 3.01
N HIS A 287 4.23 -5.03 2.58
CA HIS A 287 4.64 -6.31 3.19
C HIS A 287 5.98 -6.84 2.57
N GLY A 288 6.51 -6.23 1.49
CA GLY A 288 7.70 -6.72 0.77
C GLY A 288 9.04 -5.96 0.91
N VAL A 289 9.12 -4.84 1.66
CA VAL A 289 10.24 -3.87 1.55
C VAL A 289 11.02 -3.61 2.85
N LYS A 290 11.24 -4.65 3.67
CA LYS A 290 12.25 -4.54 4.75
C LYS A 290 13.63 -4.85 4.16
N GLY A 291 14.32 -3.82 3.67
CA GLY A 291 15.68 -3.90 3.11
C GLY A 291 15.80 -3.55 1.63
N ALA A 292 14.69 -3.42 0.90
CA ALA A 292 14.70 -2.96 -0.48
C ALA A 292 14.81 -1.43 -0.57
N GLU A 293 15.65 -0.98 -1.49
CA GLU A 293 16.04 0.41 -1.70
C GLU A 293 15.87 0.75 -3.18
N PHE A 294 15.25 1.90 -3.46
CA PHE A 294 14.90 2.31 -4.82
C PHE A 294 15.70 3.54 -5.22
N GLU A 295 16.06 3.63 -6.51
CA GLU A 295 16.77 4.79 -7.02
C GLU A 295 15.94 6.06 -6.81
N ASN A 296 14.66 5.99 -7.16
CA ASN A 296 13.70 7.08 -6.99
C ASN A 296 12.49 6.62 -6.17
N VAL A 297 11.92 7.54 -5.40
CA VAL A 297 10.68 7.30 -4.65
C VAL A 297 9.73 8.47 -4.82
N LEU A 298 8.52 8.18 -5.30
CA LEU A 298 7.40 9.13 -5.33
C LEU A 298 6.42 8.75 -4.22
N VAL A 299 6.20 9.63 -3.26
CA VAL A 299 5.31 9.42 -2.12
C VAL A 299 4.01 10.20 -2.34
N ILE A 300 2.87 9.53 -2.26
CA ILE A 300 1.56 10.16 -2.39
C ILE A 300 0.95 10.22 -1.00
N VAL A 301 0.56 11.43 -0.59
CA VAL A 301 0.07 11.75 0.73
C VAL A 301 -1.34 12.33 0.61
N GLY A 302 -2.33 11.46 0.77
CA GLY A 302 -3.73 11.84 0.82
C GLY A 302 -4.37 11.57 2.18
N ARG A 303 -5.70 11.54 2.17
CA ARG A 303 -6.57 11.01 3.22
C ARG A 303 -7.07 9.62 2.83
N GLY A 304 -7.84 8.96 3.69
CA GLY A 304 -8.51 7.70 3.35
C GLY A 304 -8.11 6.47 4.19
N TRP A 305 -7.28 6.62 5.22
CA TRP A 305 -7.16 5.63 6.29
C TRP A 305 -7.54 6.28 7.62
N ASN A 306 -8.42 5.66 8.39
CA ASN A 306 -8.95 6.22 9.65
C ASN A 306 -7.86 6.54 10.67
N GLN A 307 -6.68 5.91 10.56
CA GLN A 307 -5.56 6.08 11.49
C GLN A 307 -4.55 7.15 11.09
N TYR A 308 -4.62 7.71 9.86
CA TYR A 308 -3.60 8.62 9.33
C TYR A 308 -4.19 9.99 8.96
N ASN A 309 -3.57 11.04 9.50
CA ASN A 309 -3.82 12.44 9.21
C ASN A 309 -2.46 13.15 9.09
N PHE A 310 -1.96 13.28 7.86
CA PHE A 310 -0.63 13.87 7.65
C PHE A 310 -0.64 15.39 7.80
N ASN A 311 -1.77 16.06 7.56
CA ASN A 311 -1.85 17.52 7.75
C ASN A 311 -1.68 17.85 9.23
N GLU A 312 -2.47 17.17 10.08
CA GLU A 312 -2.39 17.34 11.53
C GLU A 312 -1.03 16.87 12.08
N MET A 313 -0.45 15.80 11.52
CA MET A 313 0.91 15.42 11.90
C MET A 313 1.93 16.52 11.59
N LEU A 314 1.85 17.15 10.41
CA LEU A 314 2.75 18.24 10.01
C LEU A 314 2.54 19.50 10.86
N GLU A 315 1.30 19.82 11.22
CA GLU A 315 0.99 20.91 12.17
C GLU A 315 1.66 20.66 13.52
N LEU A 316 1.49 19.46 14.08
CA LEU A 316 2.08 19.06 15.36
C LEU A 316 3.61 18.95 15.30
N ALA A 317 4.16 18.58 14.14
CA ALA A 317 5.60 18.47 13.95
C ALA A 317 6.32 19.83 13.96
N GLY A 318 5.61 20.93 13.71
CA GLY A 318 6.15 22.29 13.87
C GLY A 318 6.47 22.64 15.33
N ASP A 319 5.84 21.95 16.29
CA ASP A 319 6.07 22.13 17.73
C ASP A 319 5.96 20.78 18.46
N VAL A 320 7.00 19.96 18.30
CA VAL A 320 7.05 18.59 18.86
C VAL A 320 6.99 18.59 20.40
N ILE A 321 7.36 19.70 21.06
CA ILE A 321 7.36 19.82 22.52
C ILE A 321 5.92 19.87 23.06
N HIS A 322 5.01 20.51 22.34
CA HIS A 322 3.63 20.74 22.78
C HIS A 322 2.61 19.78 22.14
N VAL A 323 3.04 18.62 21.64
CA VAL A 323 2.13 17.59 21.12
C VAL A 323 1.22 17.09 22.26
N PRO A 324 -0.12 17.23 22.15
CA PRO A 324 -1.05 16.80 23.19
C PRO A 324 -0.92 15.30 23.51
N ALA A 325 -1.00 14.95 24.79
CA ALA A 325 -0.81 13.56 25.25
C ALA A 325 -1.78 12.58 24.57
N ASN A 326 -3.03 12.97 24.36
CA ASN A 326 -4.04 12.17 23.65
C ASN A 326 -3.78 12.00 22.14
N LYS A 327 -2.92 12.84 21.54
CA LYS A 327 -2.54 12.76 20.11
C LYS A 327 -1.17 12.14 19.87
N LYS A 328 -0.36 11.93 20.92
CA LYS A 328 1.02 11.43 20.82
C LYS A 328 1.14 10.13 20.03
N ALA A 329 0.28 9.15 20.28
CA ALA A 329 0.32 7.86 19.59
C ALA A 329 -0.03 7.96 18.09
N MET A 330 -0.94 8.86 17.70
CA MET A 330 -1.25 9.15 16.30
C MET A 330 -0.09 9.89 15.63
N PHE A 331 0.44 10.92 16.30
CA PHE A 331 1.58 11.69 15.83
C PHE A 331 2.79 10.78 15.54
N GLU A 332 3.19 9.94 16.50
CA GLU A 332 4.33 9.03 16.34
C GLU A 332 4.13 8.04 15.18
N ARG A 333 2.92 7.48 15.03
CA ARG A 333 2.58 6.56 13.94
C ARG A 333 2.68 7.23 12.57
N ASN A 334 2.11 8.44 12.42
CA ASN A 334 2.11 9.19 11.17
C ASN A 334 3.51 9.70 10.84
N ARG A 335 4.23 10.23 11.84
CA ARG A 335 5.63 10.68 11.72
C ARG A 335 6.52 9.54 11.28
N ASN A 336 6.45 8.39 11.95
CA ASN A 336 7.26 7.22 11.61
C ASN A 336 7.00 6.77 10.17
N LEU A 337 5.73 6.69 9.75
CA LEU A 337 5.38 6.32 8.39
C LEU A 337 5.94 7.30 7.36
N PHE A 338 5.74 8.60 7.60
CA PHE A 338 6.24 9.66 6.72
C PHE A 338 7.78 9.66 6.62
N TYR A 339 8.46 9.59 7.76
CA TYR A 339 9.92 9.54 7.83
C TYR A 339 10.49 8.30 7.14
N VAL A 340 9.87 7.13 7.35
CA VAL A 340 10.28 5.90 6.67
C VAL A 340 10.10 6.03 5.16
N ALA A 341 9.02 6.65 4.68
CA ALA A 341 8.81 6.86 3.25
C ALA A 341 9.88 7.81 2.66
N CYS A 342 10.20 8.90 3.35
CA CYS A 342 11.21 9.87 2.92
C CYS A 342 12.65 9.34 2.98
N SER A 343 12.91 8.29 3.75
CA SER A 343 14.25 7.66 3.89
C SER A 343 14.50 6.44 2.98
N ARG A 344 13.53 6.08 2.12
CA ARG A 344 13.70 5.02 1.11
C ARG A 344 14.49 5.38 -0.16
N PRO A 345 14.41 6.60 -0.72
CA PRO A 345 15.10 6.91 -1.96
C PRO A 345 16.61 6.96 -1.80
N LYS A 346 17.33 6.46 -2.81
CA LYS A 346 18.77 6.65 -2.96
C LYS A 346 19.09 8.02 -3.54
N LYS A 347 18.43 8.41 -4.65
CA LYS A 347 18.78 9.60 -5.43
C LYS A 347 17.69 10.65 -5.51
N ARG A 348 16.43 10.25 -5.78
CA ARG A 348 15.35 11.23 -6.03
C ARG A 348 14.13 10.96 -5.16
N LEU A 349 13.64 11.99 -4.51
CA LEU A 349 12.42 11.97 -3.70
C LEU A 349 11.41 12.95 -4.31
N ALA A 350 10.18 12.49 -4.55
CA ALA A 350 9.06 13.35 -4.88
C ALA A 350 7.92 13.11 -3.89
N LEU A 351 7.24 14.16 -3.43
CA LEU A 351 6.04 14.06 -2.60
C LEU A 351 4.86 14.72 -3.32
N LEU A 352 3.69 14.08 -3.31
CA LEU A 352 2.43 14.67 -3.78
C LEU A 352 1.41 14.68 -2.65
N PHE A 353 1.03 15.87 -2.18
CA PHE A 353 -0.05 16.07 -1.24
C PHE A 353 -1.37 16.33 -1.98
N THR A 354 -2.23 15.31 -2.01
CA THR A 354 -3.60 15.43 -2.56
C THR A 354 -4.55 16.07 -1.55
N GLN A 355 -4.28 15.88 -0.26
CA GLN A 355 -4.98 16.60 0.79
C GLN A 355 -4.57 18.07 0.85
N LYS A 356 -5.51 18.94 1.21
CA LYS A 356 -5.22 20.33 1.52
C LYS A 356 -4.33 20.39 2.76
N LEU A 357 -3.22 21.12 2.65
CA LEU A 357 -2.34 21.42 3.76
C LEU A 357 -2.70 22.79 4.36
N SER A 358 -2.70 22.89 5.69
CA SER A 358 -2.79 24.17 6.37
C SER A 358 -1.49 24.97 6.23
N ASN A 359 -1.53 26.26 6.53
CA ASN A 359 -0.33 27.11 6.50
C ASN A 359 0.75 26.62 7.48
N ALA A 360 0.34 26.13 8.65
CA ALA A 360 1.27 25.54 9.62
C ALA A 360 1.91 24.26 9.08
N ALA A 361 1.13 23.38 8.43
CA ALA A 361 1.68 22.20 7.78
C ALA A 361 2.66 22.56 6.64
N ILE A 362 2.32 23.54 5.80
CA ILE A 362 3.20 24.04 4.74
C ILE A 362 4.49 24.62 5.33
N GLN A 363 4.42 25.35 6.45
CA GLN A 363 5.61 25.86 7.11
C GLN A 363 6.53 24.74 7.60
N THR A 364 5.98 23.67 8.19
CA THR A 364 6.77 22.49 8.56
C THR A 364 7.43 21.84 7.34
N VAL A 365 6.69 21.70 6.23
CA VAL A 365 7.23 21.15 4.97
C VAL A 365 8.36 22.04 4.43
N ASN A 366 8.20 23.37 4.45
CA ASN A 366 9.26 24.34 4.11
C ASN A 366 10.50 24.14 4.97
N ASN A 367 10.32 24.01 6.29
CA ASN A 367 11.44 23.81 7.22
C ASN A 367 12.18 22.48 6.96
N TRP A 368 11.48 21.44 6.53
CA TRP A 368 12.09 20.12 6.28
C TRP A 368 12.74 19.99 4.90
N PHE A 369 12.15 20.57 3.86
CA PHE A 369 12.57 20.33 2.47
C PHE A 369 13.21 21.55 1.80
N GLY A 370 13.04 22.74 2.37
CA GLY A 370 13.42 24.01 1.75
C GLY A 370 12.33 24.52 0.80
N SER A 371 12.16 25.84 0.75
CA SER A 371 11.11 26.48 -0.04
C SER A 371 11.27 26.28 -1.55
N ASP A 372 12.51 26.21 -2.04
CA ASP A 372 12.80 26.01 -3.46
C ASP A 372 12.38 24.62 -3.98
N ALA A 373 12.17 23.66 -3.07
CA ALA A 373 11.74 22.31 -3.41
C ALA A 373 10.21 22.18 -3.47
N ILE A 374 9.44 23.20 -3.08
CA ILE A 374 7.99 23.11 -2.89
C ILE A 374 7.24 23.87 -3.97
N GLU A 375 6.25 23.21 -4.58
CA GLU A 375 5.46 23.74 -5.67
C GLU A 375 3.97 23.42 -5.49
N ALA A 376 3.12 24.39 -5.82
CA ALA A 376 1.70 24.15 -6.00
C ALA A 376 1.45 23.52 -7.38
N LEU A 377 0.85 22.34 -7.41
CA LEU A 377 0.50 21.70 -8.67
C LEU A 377 -0.72 22.39 -9.29
N GLU A 378 -0.58 22.87 -10.52
CA GLU A 378 -1.67 23.40 -11.33
C GLU A 378 -2.55 22.24 -11.83
N LEU A 379 -3.85 22.27 -11.54
CA LEU A 379 -4.81 21.17 -11.74
C LEU A 379 -6.08 21.58 -12.48
#